data_AF-X1BGM4-F1
#
_entry.id   AF-X1BGM4-F1
#
_cell.length_a   1.000
_cell.length_b   1.000
_cell.length_c   1.000
_cell.angle_alpha   90.00
_cell.angle_beta   90.00
_cell.angle_gamma   90.00
#
_symmetry.space_group_name_H-M   'P 1'
#
loop_
_entity.id
_entity.type
_entity.pdbx_description
1 polymer ?
#
loop_
_entity_poly.entity_id
_entity_poly.type
_entity_poly.pdbx_seq_one_letter_code
_entity_poly.pdbx_strand_id
1 'polypeptide(L)'
;MKMKKYITLGLVITLVFSVGLVSAVKPDLASLPTTVNPSEGQATVVIPAHAVEVAPGVFSLGTAIDNGRVVEGYAIITYKEG
;
A
#
# COMPACT_ATOMS: atom_id res chain seq x y z
N MET A 1 -28.12 -28.22 -27.15
CA MET A 1 -27.57 -26.83 -27.15
C MET A 1 -27.52 -26.15 -25.77
N LYS A 2 -28.14 -26.70 -24.71
CA LYS A 2 -28.14 -26.08 -23.35
C LYS A 2 -26.81 -26.26 -22.60
N MET A 3 -26.17 -27.42 -22.71
CA MET A 3 -24.92 -27.75 -21.99
C MET A 3 -23.73 -26.85 -22.38
N LYS A 4 -23.64 -26.48 -23.66
CA LYS A 4 -22.60 -25.57 -24.17
C LYS A 4 -22.72 -24.15 -23.59
N LYS A 5 -23.94 -23.67 -23.29
CA LYS A 5 -24.18 -22.36 -22.66
C LYS A 5 -23.66 -22.29 -21.22
N TYR A 6 -23.79 -23.38 -20.45
CA TYR A 6 -23.27 -23.42 -19.08
C TYR A 6 -21.74 -23.46 -19.05
N ILE A 7 -21.12 -24.11 -20.03
CA ILE A 7 -19.65 -24.13 -20.18
C ILE A 7 -19.12 -22.73 -20.51
N THR A 8 -19.72 -22.02 -21.47
CA THR A 8 -19.32 -20.63 -21.77
C THR A 8 -19.60 -19.68 -20.61
N LEU A 9 -20.74 -19.83 -19.91
CA LEU A 9 -21.06 -19.01 -18.75
C LEU A 9 -20.06 -19.22 -17.61
N GLY A 10 -19.68 -20.47 -17.33
CA GLY A 10 -18.65 -20.78 -16.34
C GLY A 10 -17.31 -20.12 -16.67
N LEU A 11 -16.87 -20.22 -17.93
CA LEU A 11 -15.61 -19.63 -18.38
C LEU A 11 -15.57 -18.11 -18.26
N VAL A 12 -16.69 -17.43 -18.59
CA VAL A 12 -16.81 -15.98 -18.41
C VAL A 12 -16.77 -15.59 -16.93
N ILE A 13 -17.45 -16.34 -16.05
CA ILE A 13 -17.41 -16.07 -14.60
C ILE A 13 -15.99 -16.22 -14.06
N THR A 14 -15.29 -17.30 -14.42
CA THR A 14 -13.91 -17.52 -13.97
C THR A 14 -12.96 -16.42 -14.45
N LEU A 15 -13.14 -15.94 -15.69
CA LEU A 15 -12.36 -14.84 -16.25
C LEU A 15 -12.62 -13.50 -15.54
N VAL A 16 -13.88 -13.19 -15.24
CA VAL A 16 -14.23 -11.95 -14.52
C VAL A 16 -13.71 -11.99 -13.09
N PHE A 17 -13.78 -13.15 -12.44
CA PHE A 17 -13.31 -13.32 -11.07
C PHE A 17 -11.79 -13.20 -10.96
N SER A 18 -11.03 -13.71 -11.93
CA SER A 18 -9.57 -13.58 -11.94
C SER A 18 -9.10 -12.14 -12.13
N VAL A 19 -9.79 -11.33 -12.94
CA VAL A 19 -9.48 -9.90 -13.14
C VAL A 19 -9.87 -9.07 -11.91
N GLY A 20 -10.98 -9.41 -11.24
CA GLY A 20 -11.42 -8.73 -10.02
C GLY A 20 -10.43 -8.87 -8.86
N LEU A 21 -9.83 -10.05 -8.69
CA LEU A 21 -8.89 -10.31 -7.60
C LEU A 21 -7.59 -9.50 -7.73
N VAL A 22 -7.09 -9.29 -8.94
CA VAL A 22 -5.84 -8.54 -9.20
C VAL A 22 -6.00 -7.04 -8.90
N SER A 23 -7.19 -6.48 -9.16
CA SER A 23 -7.46 -5.05 -8.93
C SER A 23 -7.54 -4.67 -7.45
N ALA A 24 -7.83 -5.62 -6.55
CA ALA A 24 -7.92 -5.38 -5.12
C ALA A 24 -6.54 -5.24 -4.42
N VAL A 25 -5.44 -5.56 -5.12
CA VAL A 25 -4.08 -5.57 -4.54
C VAL A 25 -3.27 -4.35 -5.00
N LYS A 26 -3.89 -3.35 -5.64
CA LYS A 26 -3.15 -2.13 -6.05
C LYS A 26 -2.72 -1.38 -4.79
N PRO A 27 -1.40 -1.24 -4.51
CA PRO A 27 -0.95 -0.44 -3.38
C PRO A 27 -1.38 1.00 -3.60
N ASP A 28 -1.95 1.61 -2.56
CA ASP A 28 -2.28 3.03 -2.58
C ASP A 28 -0.98 3.83 -2.48
N LEU A 29 -0.43 4.17 -3.65
CA LEU A 29 0.78 4.97 -3.81
C LEU A 29 0.52 6.47 -3.66
N ALA A 30 -0.67 6.88 -3.21
CA ALA A 30 -0.92 8.28 -2.91
C ALA A 30 0.03 8.72 -1.80
N SER A 31 0.99 9.59 -2.13
CA SER A 31 1.80 10.27 -1.13
C SER A 31 1.14 11.59 -0.79
N LEU A 32 0.90 11.84 0.50
CA LEU A 32 0.30 13.07 0.97
C LEU A 32 1.35 13.92 1.68
N PRO A 33 1.36 15.25 1.47
CA PRO A 33 2.17 16.14 2.28
C PRO A 33 1.67 16.06 3.71
N THR A 34 2.54 15.62 4.62
CA THR A 34 2.27 15.54 6.06
C THR A 34 3.24 16.46 6.78
N THR A 35 2.69 17.36 7.60
CA THR A 35 3.49 18.12 8.56
C THR A 35 3.86 17.20 9.70
N VAL A 36 5.15 16.99 9.88
CA VAL A 36 5.70 16.18 10.97
C VAL A 36 6.40 17.11 11.96
N ASN A 37 6.38 16.72 13.24
CA ASN A 37 7.10 17.41 14.30
C ASN A 37 8.19 16.49 14.89
N PRO A 38 9.22 16.13 14.12
CA PRO A 38 10.39 15.45 14.67
C PRO A 38 10.98 16.31 15.78
N SER A 39 11.52 15.69 16.84
CA SER A 39 11.80 16.28 18.16
C SER A 39 12.53 17.64 18.20
N GLU A 40 13.14 18.09 17.11
CA GLU A 40 13.94 19.31 17.00
C GLU A 40 13.37 20.37 16.02
N GLY A 41 12.17 20.18 15.44
CA GLY A 41 11.55 21.19 14.56
C GLY A 41 10.36 20.71 13.74
N GLN A 42 9.72 21.63 13.01
CA GLN A 42 8.65 21.28 12.06
C GLN A 42 9.21 21.13 10.65
N ALA A 43 8.85 20.04 9.97
CA ALA A 43 9.16 19.82 8.57
C ALA A 43 7.92 19.34 7.82
N THR A 44 7.76 19.81 6.58
CA THR A 44 6.77 19.25 5.65
C THR A 44 7.47 18.16 4.84
N VAL A 45 7.03 16.92 4.99
CA VAL A 45 7.55 15.78 4.24
C VAL A 45 6.45 15.12 3.42
N VAL A 46 6.86 14.44 2.35
CA VAL A 46 5.95 13.66 1.52
C VAL A 46 6.10 12.20 1.91
N ILE A 47 5.07 11.65 2.56
CA ILE A 47 5.00 10.25 2.98
C ILE A 47 3.76 9.56 2.38
N PRO A 48 3.76 8.23 2.24
CA PRO A 48 2.58 7.51 1.76
C PRO A 48 1.35 7.78 2.65
N ALA A 49 0.17 7.92 2.06
CA ALA A 49 -1.08 8.21 2.75
C ALA A 49 -1.49 7.15 3.76
N HIS A 50 -1.08 5.91 3.52
CA HIS A 50 -1.33 4.77 4.40
C HIS A 50 -0.28 4.62 5.51
N ALA A 51 0.75 5.48 5.55
CA ALA A 51 1.77 5.42 6.60
C ALA A 51 1.19 5.85 7.94
N VAL A 52 1.57 5.17 9.02
CA VAL A 52 1.08 5.43 10.38
C VAL A 52 2.24 5.85 11.27
N GLU A 53 2.11 7.00 11.96
CA GLU A 53 3.11 7.41 12.95
C GLU A 53 3.02 6.49 14.19
N VAL A 54 4.13 5.81 14.50
CA VAL A 54 4.23 4.87 15.63
C VAL A 54 5.02 5.44 16.81
N ALA A 55 5.87 6.44 16.55
CA ALA A 55 6.58 7.25 17.52
C ALA A 55 6.91 8.62 16.90
N PRO A 56 7.27 9.66 17.68
CA PRO A 56 7.59 10.98 17.12
C PRO A 56 8.63 10.91 16.00
N GLY A 57 8.24 11.27 14.78
CA GLY A 57 9.11 11.23 13.60
C GLY A 57 9.38 9.82 13.04
N VAL A 58 8.70 8.78 13.52
CA VAL A 58 8.83 7.40 13.05
C VAL A 58 7.50 6.90 12.50
N PHE A 59 7.50 6.54 11.22
CA PHE A 59 6.30 6.12 10.48
C PHE A 59 6.45 4.68 10.01
N SER A 60 5.45 3.84 10.31
CA SER A 60 5.31 2.53 9.70
C SER A 60 4.77 2.68 8.27
N LEU A 61 5.44 2.07 7.31
CA LEU A 61 5.05 2.01 5.90
C LEU A 61 4.28 0.72 5.58
N GLY A 62 3.99 -0.09 6.59
CA GLY A 62 3.33 -1.38 6.45
C GLY A 62 4.29 -2.55 6.17
N THR A 63 3.72 -3.67 5.77
CA THR A 63 4.43 -4.92 5.46
C THR A 63 4.41 -5.19 3.96
N ALA A 64 5.50 -5.78 3.47
CA ALA A 64 5.60 -6.28 2.10
C ALA A 64 6.23 -7.68 2.09
N ILE A 65 6.16 -8.35 0.93
CA ILE A 65 6.90 -9.59 0.71
C ILE A 65 8.08 -9.29 -0.20
N ASP A 66 9.30 -9.53 0.29
CA ASP A 66 10.52 -9.47 -0.50
C ASP A 66 11.22 -10.83 -0.46
N ASN A 67 11.54 -11.39 -1.63
CA ASN A 67 12.21 -12.69 -1.75
C ASN A 67 11.58 -13.82 -0.90
N GLY A 68 10.24 -13.85 -0.83
CA GLY A 68 9.49 -14.84 -0.05
C GLY A 68 9.51 -14.63 1.46
N ARG A 69 10.01 -13.49 1.94
CA ARG A 69 10.05 -13.11 3.36
C ARG A 69 9.13 -11.92 3.59
N VAL A 70 8.47 -11.91 4.75
CA VAL A 70 7.74 -10.72 5.20
C VAL A 70 8.76 -9.69 5.68
N VAL A 71 8.67 -8.48 5.14
CA VAL A 71 9.49 -7.33 5.52
C VAL A 71 8.59 -6.21 6.01
N GLU A 72 9.06 -5.47 7.02
CA GLU A 72 8.40 -4.27 7.53
C GLU A 72 9.16 -3.03 7.10
N GLY A 73 8.44 -2.04 6.59
CA GLY A 73 9.01 -0.75 6.21
C GLY A 73 8.80 0.30 7.29
N TYR A 74 9.86 1.05 7.61
CA TYR A 74 9.79 2.21 8.50
C TYR A 74 10.49 3.41 7.88
N ALA A 75 9.94 4.60 8.07
CA ALA A 75 10.58 5.87 7.75
C ALA A 75 10.89 6.61 9.05
N ILE A 76 12.16 6.99 9.25
CA ILE A 76 12.61 7.78 10.39
C ILE A 76 12.99 9.16 9.87
N ILE A 77 12.30 10.18 10.36
CA ILE A 77 12.47 11.56 9.97
C ILE A 77 13.11 12.31 11.12
N THR A 78 14.25 12.92 10.85
CA THR A 78 14.99 13.76 11.79
C THR A 78 15.16 15.14 11.17
N TYR A 79 14.89 16.18 11.95
CA TYR A 79 15.13 17.55 11.52
C TYR A 79 16.65 17.81 11.46
N LYS A 80 17.11 18.55 10.45
CA LYS A 80 18.50 19.01 10.36
C LYS A 80 18.50 20.50 10.06
N GLU A 81 19.12 21.28 10.94
CA GLU A 81 19.40 22.69 10.69
C GLU A 81 20.39 22.83 9.52
N GLY A 82 20.07 23.73 8.60
CA GLY A 82 20.85 24.01 7.38
C GLY A 82 21.91 25.07 7.57
#